data_AF-A0A2A5CKM2-F1
#
_entry.id   AF-A0A2A5CKM2-F1
#
_cell.length_a   1.000
_cell.length_b   1.000
_cell.length_c   1.000
_cell.angle_alpha   90.00
_cell.angle_beta   90.00
_cell.angle_gamma   90.00
#
_symmetry.space_group_name_H-M   'P 1'
#
loop_
_entity.id
_entity.type
_entity.pdbx_description
1 polymer ?
#
loop_
_entity_poly.entity_id
_entity_poly.type
_entity_poly.pdbx_seq_one_letter_code
_entity_poly.pdbx_strand_id
1 'polypeptide(L)' 'MCGNAAQEICPCFAGSPRHIHWGLPDPAAAGGSDTDKRRAFAECFTALQTRIQQLTRQIKPALGAEDIYGLMQNLGDEE' A
#
# COMPACT_ATOMS: atom_id res chain seq x y z
N MET A 1 3.06 0.53 3.56
CA MET A 1 1.59 0.72 3.55
C MET A 1 1.29 2.15 3.97
N CYS A 2 1.78 2.61 5.12
CA CYS A 2 1.98 4.03 5.42
C CYS A 2 3.46 4.29 5.79
N GLY A 3 3.86 5.57 5.83
CA GLY A 3 5.24 5.99 6.01
C GLY A 3 5.86 5.52 7.32
N ASN A 4 5.09 5.54 8.41
CA ASN A 4 5.54 5.00 9.69
C ASN A 4 5.74 3.47 9.63
N ALA A 5 4.84 2.74 8.97
CA ALA A 5 4.97 1.29 8.76
C ALA A 5 6.17 0.92 7.86
N ALA A 6 6.78 1.86 7.14
CA ALA A 6 8.03 1.61 6.41
C ALA A 6 9.21 1.40 7.37
N GLN A 7 9.14 2.01 8.55
CA GLN A 7 10.17 1.98 9.57
C GLN A 7 9.97 0.85 10.60
N GLU A 8 8.88 0.09 10.46
CA GLU A 8 8.57 -1.05 11.31
C GLU A 8 9.10 -2.36 10.71
N ILE A 9 9.45 -3.31 11.58
CA ILE A 9 9.87 -4.64 11.17
C ILE A 9 8.63 -5.39 10.66
N CYS A 10 8.70 -5.88 9.42
CA CYS A 10 7.65 -6.73 8.86
C CYS A 10 7.48 -8.01 9.70
N PRO A 11 6.24 -8.48 9.94
CA PRO A 11 6.02 -9.74 10.67
C PRO A 11 6.72 -10.92 9.99
N CYS A 12 7.27 -11.83 10.79
CA CYS A 12 7.90 -13.05 10.29
C CYS A 12 6.83 -14.08 9.88
N PHE A 13 6.84 -14.51 8.62
CA PHE A 13 5.99 -15.59 8.10
C PHE A 13 6.84 -16.80 7.70
N ALA A 14 6.33 -18.00 7.93
CA ALA A 14 7.00 -19.23 7.48
C ALA A 14 7.08 -19.29 5.95
N GLY A 15 8.14 -19.89 5.42
CA GLY A 15 8.40 -20.00 3.98
C GLY A 15 9.30 -18.87 3.46
N SER A 16 9.00 -18.36 2.27
CA SER A 16 9.75 -17.27 1.61
C SER A 16 8.81 -16.12 1.27
N PRO A 17 8.36 -15.35 2.27
CA PRO A 17 7.48 -14.21 2.02
C PRO A 17 8.19 -13.18 1.16
N ARG A 18 7.45 -12.59 0.22
CA ARG A 18 7.87 -11.43 -0.55
C ARG A 18 7.33 -10.18 0.15
N HIS A 19 8.16 -9.14 0.26
CA HIS A 19 7.77 -7.88 0.88
C HIS A 19 7.59 -6.81 -0.18
N ILE A 20 6.49 -6.06 -0.09
CA ILE A 20 6.26 -4.85 -0.89
C ILE A 20 5.87 -3.71 0.05
N HIS A 21 6.23 -2.49 -0.34
CA HIS A 21 5.88 -1.30 0.41
C HIS A 21 5.23 -0.27 -0.50
N TRP A 22 3.95 0.02 -0.26
CA TRP A 22 3.29 1.20 -0.82
C TRP A 22 3.49 2.36 0.15
N GLY A 23 4.33 3.31 -0.23
CA GLY A 23 4.57 4.53 0.53
C GLY A 23 3.33 5.42 0.46
N LEU A 24 2.84 5.85 1.64
CA LEU A 24 1.78 6.85 1.79
C LEU A 24 2.02 7.64 3.08
N PRO A 25 1.64 8.92 3.17
CA PRO A 25 1.65 9.63 4.44
C PRO A 25 0.85 8.86 5.51
N ASP A 26 1.35 8.83 6.75
CA ASP A 26 0.61 8.24 7.86
C ASP A 26 -0.53 9.17 8.27
N PRO A 27 -1.81 8.80 8.05
CA PRO A 27 -2.93 9.66 8.41
C PRO A 27 -3.09 9.81 9.92
N ALA A 28 -2.55 8.89 10.74
CA ALA A 28 -2.59 9.00 12.20
C ALA A 28 -1.60 10.05 12.73
N ALA A 29 -0.55 10.37 11.96
CA ALA A 29 0.39 11.43 12.27
C ALA A 29 -0.14 12.84 11.88
N ALA A 30 -1.30 12.94 11.23
CA ALA A 30 -1.88 14.21 10.81
C ALA A 30 -2.24 15.09 12.03
N GLY A 31 -1.65 16.30 12.07
CA GLY A 31 -1.99 17.34 13.03
C GLY A 31 -3.16 18.22 12.57
N GLY A 32 -3.49 19.23 13.38
CA GLY A 32 -4.51 20.22 13.03
C GLY A 32 -5.92 19.85 13.49
N SER A 33 -6.92 20.38 12.78
CA SER A 33 -8.34 20.21 13.13
C SER A 33 -8.83 18.79 12.88
N ASP A 34 -9.99 18.44 13.44
CA ASP A 34 -10.66 17.16 13.13
C ASP A 34 -10.95 17.01 11.64
N THR A 35 -11.19 18.11 10.93
CA THR A 35 -11.38 18.12 9.48
C THR A 35 -10.08 17.76 8.75
N ASP A 36 -8.94 18.30 9.18
CA ASP A 36 -7.63 18.00 8.58
C ASP A 36 -7.27 16.53 8.77
N LYS A 37 -7.53 15.98 9.96
CA LYS A 37 -7.34 14.56 10.25
C LYS A 37 -8.23 13.69 9.38
N ARG A 38 -9.53 14.00 9.29
CA ARG A 38 -10.47 13.27 8.42
C ARG A 38 -10.05 13.29 6.96
N ARG A 39 -9.55 14.43 6.48
CA ARG A 39 -9.02 14.56 5.12
C ARG A 39 -7.81 13.64 4.91
N ALA A 40 -6.83 13.63 5.82
CA ALA A 40 -5.65 12.77 5.71
C ALA A 40 -6.03 11.27 5.64
N PHE A 41 -6.99 10.83 6.47
CA PHE A 41 -7.51 9.47 6.40
C PHE A 41 -8.21 9.18 5.06
N ALA A 42 -9.03 10.11 4.55
CA ALA A 42 -9.73 9.95 3.29
C ALA A 42 -8.76 9.88 2.09
N GLU A 43 -7.69 10.69 2.10
CA GLU A 43 -6.64 10.67 1.08
C GLU A 43 -5.88 9.35 1.09
N CYS A 44 -5.43 8.89 2.27
CA CYS A 44 -4.75 7.61 2.42
C CYS A 44 -5.64 6.44 1.96
N PHE A 45 -6.92 6.43 2.36
CA PHE A 45 -7.89 5.44 1.93
C PHE A 45 -8.07 5.43 0.40
N THR A 46 -8.24 6.60 -0.21
CA THR A 46 -8.49 6.74 -1.65
C THR A 46 -7.29 6.24 -2.46
N ALA A 47 -6.07 6.57 -2.02
CA ALA A 47 -4.84 6.09 -2.65
C ALA A 47 -4.74 4.56 -2.58
N LEU A 48 -4.97 3.97 -1.40
CA LEU A 48 -4.97 2.51 -1.24
C LEU A 48 -6.07 1.83 -2.06
N GLN A 49 -7.28 2.38 -2.05
CA GLN A 49 -8.40 1.85 -2.81
C GLN A 49 -8.08 1.83 -4.30
N THR A 50 -7.50 2.92 -4.83
CA THR A 50 -7.13 3.02 -6.25
C THR A 50 -6.11 1.96 -6.64
N ARG A 51 -5.02 1.82 -5.86
CA ARG A 51 -3.97 0.82 -6.10
C ARG A 51 -4.51 -0.61 -6.04
N ILE A 52 -5.34 -0.94 -5.05
CA ILE A 52 -5.97 -2.27 -4.94
C ILE A 52 -6.91 -2.53 -6.13
N GLN A 53 -7.68 -1.54 -6.55
CA GLN A 53 -8.55 -1.67 -7.72
C GLN A 53 -7.75 -1.89 -9.01
N GLN A 54 -6.65 -1.17 -9.21
CA GLN A 54 -5.76 -1.40 -10.35
C GLN A 54 -5.12 -2.79 -10.31
N LEU A 55 -4.68 -3.26 -9.14
CA LEU A 55 -4.12 -4.60 -8.96
C LEU A 55 -5.14 -5.67 -9.35
N THR A 56 -6.33 -5.61 -8.76
CA THR A 56 -7.39 -6.61 -8.99
C THR A 56 -7.85 -6.67 -10.45
N ARG A 57 -7.83 -5.54 -11.17
CA ARG A 57 -8.13 -5.50 -12.62
C ARG A 57 -7.04 -6.16 -13.47
N GLN A 58 -5.79 -6.14 -13.01
CA GLN A 58 -4.64 -6.64 -13.77
C GLN A 58 -4.33 -8.11 -13.50
N ILE A 59 -4.73 -8.65 -12.34
CA ILE A 59 -4.55 -10.07 -12.01
C ILE A 59 -5.37 -10.94 -12.97
N LYS A 60 -4.68 -11.82 -13.71
CA LYS A 60 -5.27 -12.79 -14.64
C LYS A 60 -4.89 -14.21 -14.24
N PRO A 61 -5.69 -15.24 -14.57
CA PRO A 61 -5.41 -16.64 -14.20
C PRO A 61 -4.06 -17.18 -14.67
N ALA A 62 -3.51 -16.63 -15.76
CA ALA A 62 -2.23 -17.06 -16.31
C ALA A 62 -1.00 -16.44 -15.62
N LEU A 63 -1.18 -15.48 -14.70
CA LEU A 63 -0.06 -14.82 -14.02
C LEU A 63 0.52 -15.71 -12.92
N GLY A 64 1.84 -15.80 -12.88
CA GLY A 64 2.57 -16.42 -11.79
C GLY A 64 2.75 -15.48 -10.60
N ALA A 65 3.27 -16.04 -9.50
CA ALA A 65 3.53 -15.27 -8.28
C ALA A 65 4.52 -14.10 -8.50
N GLU A 66 5.53 -14.29 -9.35
CA GLU A 66 6.51 -13.23 -9.69
C GLU A 66 5.88 -12.10 -10.50
N ASP A 67 4.94 -12.40 -11.41
CA ASP A 67 4.22 -11.37 -12.17
C ASP A 67 3.34 -10.54 -11.24
N ILE A 68 2.61 -11.21 -10.33
CA ILE A 68 1.77 -10.54 -9.33
C ILE A 68 2.62 -9.68 -8.41
N TYR A 69 3.79 -10.18 -7.99
CA TYR A 69 4.73 -9.41 -7.19
C TYR A 69 5.22 -8.16 -7.92
N GLY A 70 5.62 -8.28 -9.20
CA GLY A 70 6.01 -7.14 -10.03
C GLY A 70 4.89 -6.12 -10.22
N LEU A 71 3.66 -6.56 -10.45
CA LEU A 71 2.47 -5.69 -10.49
C LEU A 71 2.29 -4.92 -9.18
N MET A 72 2.42 -5.62 -8.05
CA MET A 72 2.32 -5.01 -6.73
C MET A 72 3.43 -4.00 -6.47
N GLN A 73 4.67 -4.24 -6.91
CA GLN A 73 5.76 -3.28 -6.79
C GLN A 73 5.49 -2.00 -7.60
N ASN A 74 5.13 -2.15 -8.89
CA ASN A 74 4.92 -1.00 -9.78
C ASN A 74 3.82 -0.06 -9.30
N LEU A 75 2.76 -0.58 -8.68
CA LEU A 75 1.68 0.24 -8.09
C LEU A 75 2.13 1.04 -6.85
N GLY A 76 3.27 0.67 -6.25
CA GLY A 76 3.87 1.37 -5.12
C GLY A 76 4.77 2.54 -5.51
N ASP A 77 5.36 2.48 -6.70
CA ASP A 77 6.32 3.46 -7.23
C ASP A 77 5.63 4.61 -7.99
N GLU A 78 4.31 4.54 -8.17
CA GLU A 78 3.50 5.68 -8.62
C GLU A 78 3.42 6.71 -7.47
N GLU A 79 4.33 7.69 -7.53
CA GLU A 79 4.40 8.90 -6.70
C GLU A 79 3.37 9.95 -7.12
#